data_AF-A0A838JB84-F1
#
_entry.id   AF-A0A838JB84-F1
#
_cell.length_a   1.000
_cell.length_b   1.000
_cell.length_c   1.000
_cell.angle_alpha   90.00
_cell.angle_beta   90.00
_cell.angle_gamma   90.00
#
_symmetry.space_group_name_H-M   'P 1'
#
loop_
_entity.id
_entity.type
_entity.pdbx_description
1 polymer ?
#
loop_
_entity_poly.entity_id
_entity_poly.type
_entity_poly.pdbx_seq_one_letter_code
_entity_poly.pdbx_strand_id
1 'polypeptide(L)'
;MELVGSAWTLVSFETETGVISVAAEAPSTLIFAAEGEQAGRLSGNGGCNRYFASYTLADDRLSISPIGSTRMMCSPDRMVQEDRFFQALSTAERYERSSDELLIIYADGTLRFTPAMSHTGEA
;
A
#
# COMPACT_ATOMS: atom_id res chain seq x y z
N MET A 1 -15.12 9.65 -2.22
CA MET A 1 -13.73 10.14 -2.18
C MET A 1 -12.90 9.22 -3.04
N GLU A 2 -12.13 9.76 -3.98
CA GLU A 2 -11.47 8.98 -5.03
C GLU A 2 -10.09 8.46 -4.56
N LEU A 3 -9.73 7.23 -4.92
CA LEU A 3 -8.37 6.69 -4.68
C LEU A 3 -7.36 7.18 -5.72
N VAL A 4 -7.81 7.49 -6.94
CA VAL A 4 -6.97 7.99 -8.03
C VAL A 4 -6.24 9.26 -7.59
N GLY A 5 -4.95 9.35 -7.90
CA GLY A 5 -4.10 10.49 -7.55
C GLY A 5 -3.78 10.65 -6.05
N SER A 6 -3.98 9.61 -5.23
CA SER A 6 -3.72 9.66 -3.79
C SER A 6 -2.49 8.85 -3.36
N ALA A 7 -1.89 9.25 -2.24
CA ALA A 7 -0.73 8.60 -1.65
C ALA A 7 -0.98 8.28 -0.17
N TRP A 8 -0.52 7.11 0.25
CA TRP A 8 -0.82 6.52 1.55
C TRP A 8 0.40 5.83 2.15
N THR A 9 0.48 5.84 3.47
CA THR A 9 1.54 5.23 4.27
C THR A 9 0.95 4.15 5.16
N LEU A 10 1.51 2.93 5.07
CA LEU A 10 1.06 1.79 5.86
C LEU A 10 1.37 2.05 7.34
N VAL A 11 0.40 1.77 8.20
CA VAL A 11 0.51 1.90 9.66
C VAL A 11 0.59 0.52 10.31
N SER A 12 -0.24 -0.41 9.88
CA SER A 12 -0.33 -1.73 10.49
C SER A 12 -0.93 -2.78 9.55
N PHE A 13 -0.58 -4.04 9.84
CA PHE A 13 -1.32 -5.20 9.37
C PHE A 13 -2.23 -5.65 10.51
N GLU A 14 -3.54 -5.70 10.28
CA GLU A 14 -4.54 -6.15 11.24
C GLU A 14 -5.02 -7.54 10.81
N THR A 15 -4.74 -8.55 11.60
CA THR A 15 -5.15 -9.93 11.34
C THR A 15 -6.05 -10.43 12.46
N GLU A 16 -6.68 -11.59 12.29
CA GLU A 16 -7.48 -12.22 13.36
C GLU A 16 -6.66 -12.49 14.63
N THR A 17 -5.34 -12.63 14.49
CA THR A 17 -4.43 -12.96 15.61
C THR A 17 -3.82 -11.74 16.29
N GLY A 18 -4.01 -10.53 15.74
CA GLY A 18 -3.57 -9.28 16.35
C GLY A 18 -3.09 -8.24 15.34
N VAL A 19 -2.45 -7.19 15.86
CA VAL A 19 -1.94 -6.06 15.07
C VAL A 19 -0.43 -6.16 14.96
N ILE A 20 0.09 -6.18 13.73
CA ILE A 20 1.52 -6.17 13.42
C ILE A 20 1.90 -4.75 13.00
N SER A 21 2.82 -4.14 13.74
CA SER A 21 3.34 -2.80 13.43
C SER A 21 4.38 -2.84 12.31
N VAL A 22 4.40 -1.78 11.49
CA VAL A 22 5.44 -1.60 10.46
C VAL A 22 6.73 -1.03 11.04
N ALA A 23 7.85 -1.29 10.38
CA ALA A 23 9.12 -0.64 10.69
C ALA A 23 9.04 0.86 10.40
N ALA A 24 9.11 1.69 11.45
CA ALA A 24 8.96 3.14 11.36
C ALA A 24 9.98 3.82 10.42
N GLU A 25 11.16 3.24 10.29
CA GLU A 25 12.29 3.71 9.48
C GLU A 25 12.22 3.27 8.01
N ALA A 26 11.24 2.44 7.64
CA ALA A 26 11.01 1.99 6.28
C ALA A 26 9.52 1.72 6.02
N PRO A 27 8.69 2.77 6.00
CA PRO A 27 7.26 2.59 5.80
C PRO A 27 6.98 2.08 4.38
N SER A 28 6.10 1.09 4.29
CA SER A 28 5.51 0.70 3.02
C SER A 28 4.49 1.76 2.59
N THR A 29 4.39 2.03 1.29
CA THR A 29 3.56 3.11 0.76
C THR A 29 2.73 2.65 -0.44
N LEU A 30 1.56 3.26 -0.63
CA LEU A 30 0.70 3.09 -1.80
C LEU A 30 0.51 4.44 -2.49
N ILE A 31 0.85 4.51 -3.77
CA ILE A 31 0.66 5.69 -4.62
C ILE A 31 -0.19 5.26 -5.80
N PHE A 32 -1.43 5.71 -5.81
CA PHE A 32 -2.36 5.57 -6.92
C PHE A 32 -2.09 6.70 -7.90
N ALA A 33 -1.75 6.37 -9.15
CA ALA A 33 -1.51 7.38 -10.17
C ALA A 33 -2.74 8.26 -10.39
N ALA A 34 -2.51 9.52 -10.73
CA ALA A 34 -3.56 10.42 -11.19
C ALA A 34 -4.05 10.02 -12.59
N GLU A 35 -5.19 10.58 -12.98
CA GLU A 35 -5.70 10.52 -14.35
C GLU A 35 -4.63 10.96 -15.38
N GLY A 36 -4.67 10.35 -16.57
CA GLY A 36 -3.73 10.59 -17.66
C GLY A 36 -2.96 9.33 -18.07
N GLU A 37 -1.74 9.52 -18.61
CA GLU A 37 -0.91 8.45 -19.20
C GLU A 37 -0.55 7.30 -18.23
N GLN A 38 -0.71 7.51 -16.93
CA GLN A 38 -0.39 6.53 -15.88
C GLN A 38 -1.63 6.05 -15.12
N ALA A 39 -2.84 6.41 -15.58
CA ALA A 39 -4.09 6.01 -14.94
C ALA A 39 -4.15 4.49 -14.76
N GLY A 40 -4.66 4.04 -13.61
CA GLY A 40 -4.72 2.61 -13.25
C GLY A 40 -3.39 2.00 -12.80
N ARG A 41 -2.33 2.80 -12.63
CA ARG A 41 -1.04 2.34 -12.09
C ARG A 41 -0.95 2.56 -10.58
N LEU A 42 -0.50 1.53 -9.88
CA LEU A 42 -0.13 1.55 -8.47
C LEU A 42 1.40 1.50 -8.36
N SER A 43 1.97 2.26 -7.44
CA SER A 43 3.41 2.20 -7.15
C SER A 43 3.69 2.53 -5.70
N GLY A 44 4.91 2.27 -5.24
CA GLY A 44 5.31 2.65 -3.89
C GLY A 44 6.61 1.99 -3.45
N ASN A 45 6.80 2.00 -2.13
CA ASN A 45 7.85 1.26 -1.43
C ASN A 45 7.21 0.07 -0.70
N GLY A 46 7.78 -1.13 -0.84
CA GLY A 46 7.39 -2.32 -0.09
C GLY A 46 7.99 -2.37 1.31
N GLY A 47 8.98 -1.52 1.60
CA GLY A 47 9.76 -1.49 2.84
C GLY A 47 11.24 -1.78 2.57
N CYS A 48 11.54 -2.62 1.58
CA CYS A 48 12.89 -2.82 1.06
C CYS A 48 13.03 -2.32 -0.38
N ASN A 49 12.12 -2.73 -1.25
CA ASN A 49 12.14 -2.47 -2.68
C ASN A 49 11.06 -1.49 -3.10
N ARG A 50 11.35 -0.75 -4.18
CA ARG A 50 10.30 -0.06 -4.92
C ARG A 50 9.51 -1.08 -5.73
N TYR A 51 8.21 -0.86 -5.83
CA TYR A 51 7.32 -1.73 -6.59
C TYR A 51 6.37 -0.94 -7.48
N PHE A 52 5.79 -1.65 -8.45
CA PHE A 52 4.76 -1.16 -9.34
C PHE A 52 3.79 -2.29 -9.68
N ALA A 53 2.54 -1.94 -9.88
CA ALA A 53 1.48 -2.83 -10.33
C ALA A 53 0.42 -2.02 -11.10
N SER A 54 -0.51 -2.72 -11.73
CA SER A 54 -1.77 -2.11 -12.17
C SER A 54 -2.86 -2.43 -11.15
N TYR A 55 -3.90 -1.60 -11.07
CA TYR A 55 -5.06 -1.85 -10.22
C TYR A 55 -6.36 -1.57 -10.97
N THR A 56 -7.43 -2.23 -10.55
CA THR A 56 -8.80 -1.93 -11.00
C THR A 56 -9.68 -1.64 -9.81
N LEU A 57 -10.55 -0.63 -9.96
CA LEU A 57 -11.58 -0.28 -8.99
C LEU A 57 -12.94 -0.54 -9.60
N ALA A 58 -13.81 -1.20 -8.84
CA ALA A 58 -15.21 -1.40 -9.19
C ALA A 58 -16.03 -1.30 -7.90
N ASP A 59 -16.79 -0.21 -7.73
CA ASP A 59 -17.48 0.11 -6.49
C ASP A 59 -16.51 0.16 -5.29
N ASP A 60 -16.72 -0.70 -4.28
CA ASP A 60 -15.88 -0.92 -3.11
C ASP A 60 -14.77 -1.95 -3.32
N ARG A 61 -14.68 -2.54 -4.53
CA ARG A 61 -13.70 -3.58 -4.84
C ARG A 61 -12.41 -2.99 -5.36
N LEU A 62 -11.30 -3.52 -4.85
CA LEU A 62 -9.95 -3.25 -5.31
C LEU A 62 -9.34 -4.57 -5.76
N SER A 63 -8.72 -4.59 -6.94
CA SER A 63 -7.91 -5.71 -7.38
C SER A 63 -6.58 -5.20 -7.89
N ILE A 64 -5.50 -5.83 -7.45
CA ILE A 64 -4.13 -5.45 -7.80
C ILE A 64 -3.55 -6.56 -8.68
N SER A 65 -3.07 -6.17 -9.86
CA SER A 65 -2.38 -7.06 -10.79
C SER A 65 -1.02 -7.51 -10.23
N PRO A 66 -0.38 -8.54 -10.81
CA PRO A 66 0.92 -9.02 -10.34
C PRO A 66 1.92 -7.88 -10.13
N ILE A 67 2.55 -7.89 -8.95
CA ILE A 67 3.47 -6.84 -8.50
C ILE A 67 4.86 -7.09 -9.09
N GLY A 68 5.40 -6.08 -9.77
CA GLY A 68 6.81 -6.01 -10.12
C GLY A 68 7.58 -5.20 -9.08
N SER A 69 8.78 -5.64 -8.71
CA SER A 69 9.65 -4.94 -7.75
C SER A 69 11.12 -4.97 -8.17
N THR A 70 11.91 -4.06 -7.58
CA THR A 70 13.37 -4.14 -7.64
C THR A 70 13.89 -5.30 -6.78
N ARG A 71 15.18 -5.64 -6.89
CA ARG A 71 15.83 -6.71 -6.10
C ARG A 71 17.01 -6.18 -5.30
N MET A 72 16.72 -5.40 -4.28
CA MET A 72 17.67 -4.93 -3.26
C MET A 72 17.66 -5.89 -2.06
N MET A 73 18.80 -6.00 -1.39
CA MET A 73 18.92 -6.69 -0.11
C MET A 73 18.87 -5.66 1.02
N CYS A 74 17.94 -5.85 1.96
CA CYS A 74 17.80 -5.04 3.17
C CYS A 74 18.00 -5.91 4.41
N SER A 75 17.72 -5.36 5.59
CA SER A 75 17.65 -6.17 6.81
C SER A 75 16.53 -7.23 6.70
N PRO A 76 16.68 -8.39 7.38
CA PRO A 76 15.67 -9.45 7.36
C PRO A 76 14.26 -8.95 7.69
N ASP A 77 14.11 -8.06 8.67
CA ASP A 77 12.81 -7.55 9.09
C ASP A 77 12.10 -6.74 7.98
N ARG A 78 12.85 -5.94 7.22
CA ARG A 78 12.29 -5.17 6.09
C ARG A 78 11.88 -6.08 4.94
N MET A 79 12.65 -7.14 4.69
CA MET A 79 12.30 -8.13 3.67
C MET A 79 11.05 -8.93 4.06
N VAL A 80 10.92 -9.30 5.34
CA VAL A 80 9.72 -9.97 5.86
C VAL A 80 8.49 -9.06 5.78
N GLN A 81 8.63 -7.77 6.13
CA GLN A 81 7.54 -6.80 5.97
C GLN A 81 7.13 -6.66 4.49
N GLU A 82 8.09 -6.57 3.58
CA GLU A 82 7.82 -6.46 2.15
C GLU A 82 7.06 -7.68 1.60
N ASP A 83 7.50 -8.90 1.95
CA ASP A 83 6.83 -10.13 1.53
C ASP A 83 5.37 -10.15 2.00
N ARG A 84 5.13 -9.86 3.29
CA ARG A 84 3.78 -9.74 3.84
C ARG A 84 2.94 -8.68 3.13
N PHE A 85 3.54 -7.53 2.85
CA PHE A 85 2.86 -6.44 2.16
C PHE A 85 2.45 -6.84 0.75
N PHE A 86 3.34 -7.47 -0.02
CA PHE A 86 3.01 -7.91 -1.38
C PHE A 86 1.99 -9.05 -1.40
N GLN A 87 2.05 -9.99 -0.45
CA GLN A 87 1.04 -11.04 -0.31
C GLN A 87 -0.35 -10.44 0.01
N ALA A 88 -0.42 -9.50 0.95
CA ALA A 88 -1.67 -8.83 1.29
C ALA A 88 -2.24 -8.05 0.09
N LEU A 89 -1.41 -7.27 -0.62
CA LEU A 89 -1.86 -6.57 -1.83
C LEU A 89 -2.31 -7.53 -2.94
N SER A 90 -1.66 -8.68 -3.11
CA SER A 90 -2.03 -9.67 -4.14
C SER A 90 -3.39 -10.34 -3.89
N THR A 91 -3.85 -10.30 -2.64
CA THR A 91 -5.12 -10.87 -2.19
C THR A 91 -6.11 -9.79 -1.76
N ALA A 92 -5.86 -8.53 -2.12
CA ALA A 92 -6.78 -7.42 -1.86
C ALA A 92 -8.09 -7.62 -2.64
N GLU A 93 -9.20 -7.41 -1.95
CA GLU A 93 -10.55 -7.60 -2.53
C GLU A 93 -11.41 -6.34 -2.42
N ARG A 94 -11.24 -5.59 -1.33
CA ARG A 94 -12.04 -4.41 -1.00
C ARG A 94 -11.19 -3.30 -0.42
N TYR A 95 -11.71 -2.09 -0.51
CA TYR A 95 -11.13 -0.92 0.15
C TYR A 95 -12.21 -0.06 0.80
N GLU A 96 -11.85 0.56 1.91
CA GLU A 96 -12.66 1.59 2.56
C GLU A 96 -11.80 2.84 2.72
N ARG A 97 -12.30 3.97 2.21
CA ARG A 97 -11.57 5.24 2.25
C ARG A 97 -12.35 6.29 3.04
N SER A 98 -11.67 6.92 3.99
CA SER A 98 -12.12 8.14 4.66
C SER A 98 -11.08 9.27 4.48
N SER A 99 -11.23 10.38 5.21
CA SER A 99 -10.35 11.57 5.07
C SER A 99 -8.94 11.31 5.58
N ASP A 100 -8.85 10.55 6.67
CA ASP A 100 -7.63 10.36 7.44
C ASP A 100 -7.14 8.92 7.41
N GLU A 101 -7.85 8.04 6.71
CA GLU A 101 -7.58 6.61 6.69
C GLU A 101 -7.96 5.95 5.36
N LEU A 102 -7.17 4.95 4.99
CA LEU A 102 -7.50 3.96 3.98
C LEU A 102 -7.34 2.59 4.61
N LEU A 103 -8.35 1.75 4.44
CA LEU A 103 -8.33 0.33 4.77
C LEU A 103 -8.36 -0.47 3.47
N ILE A 104 -7.50 -1.47 3.36
CA ILE A 104 -7.56 -2.48 2.29
C ILE A 104 -7.80 -3.83 2.93
N ILE A 105 -8.94 -4.43 2.60
CA ILE A 105 -9.33 -5.74 3.08
C ILE A 105 -8.78 -6.77 2.11
N TYR A 106 -8.03 -7.72 2.65
CA TYR A 106 -7.41 -8.82 1.93
C TYR A 106 -7.75 -10.16 2.61
N ALA A 107 -7.34 -11.27 1.99
CA ALA A 107 -7.77 -12.62 2.39
C ALA A 107 -7.53 -12.97 3.88
N ASP A 108 -6.50 -12.41 4.51
CA ASP A 108 -6.06 -12.76 5.87
C ASP A 108 -6.18 -11.58 6.85
N GLY A 109 -6.77 -10.46 6.44
CA GLY A 109 -6.90 -9.29 7.32
C GLY A 109 -7.18 -7.96 6.63
N THR A 110 -6.76 -6.89 7.31
CA THR A 110 -6.90 -5.51 6.84
C THR A 110 -5.56 -4.78 6.94
N LEU A 111 -5.17 -4.11 5.85
CA LEU A 111 -4.06 -3.17 5.84
C LEU A 111 -4.59 -1.78 6.19
N ARG A 112 -4.04 -1.17 7.23
CA ARG A 112 -4.43 0.18 7.67
C ARG A 112 -3.40 1.20 7.21
N PHE A 113 -3.87 2.26 6.57
CA PHE A 113 -3.02 3.34 6.05
C PHE A 113 -3.51 4.70 6.52
N THR A 114 -2.58 5.65 6.55
CA THR A 114 -2.86 7.08 6.73
C THR A 114 -2.42 7.85 5.47
N PRO A 115 -3.00 9.04 5.19
CA PRO A 115 -2.54 9.86 4.07
C PRO A 115 -1.03 10.07 4.16
N ALA A 116 -0.32 9.83 3.07
CA ALA A 116 1.10 10.14 3.03
C ALA A 116 1.23 11.65 3.25
N MET A 117 1.94 12.05 4.32
CA MET A 117 2.14 13.46 4.61
C MET A 117 2.77 14.11 3.39
N SER A 118 2.03 15.03 2.77
CA SER A 118 2.60 15.91 1.76
C SER A 118 3.69 16.68 2.48
N HIS A 119 4.95 16.48 2.10
CA HIS A 119 6.00 17.40 2.53
C HIS A 119 5.77 18.72 1.80
N THR A 120 4.80 19.51 2.29
CA THR A 120 4.66 20.92 2.00
C THR A 120 5.24 21.65 3.19
N GLY A 121 6.51 22.04 3.06
CA GLY A 121 7.15 22.98 3.98
C GLY A 121 8.42 22.45 4.65
N GLU A 122 9.54 22.51 3.93
CA GLU A 122 10.76 23.04 4.53
C GLU A 122 10.97 24.42 3.87
N ALA A 123 10.81 25.44 4.71
CA ALA A 123 11.14 26.83 4.43
C ALA A 123 12.64 27.08 4.73
#